data_AF-A0A4V1UBV1-F1
#
_entry.id   AF-A0A4V1UBV1-F1
#
_cell.length_a   1.000
_cell.length_b   1.000
_cell.length_c   1.000
_cell.angle_alpha   90.00
_cell.angle_beta   90.00
_cell.angle_gamma   90.00
#
_symmetry.space_group_name_H-M   'P 1'
#
loop_
_entity.id
_entity.type
_entity.pdbx_description
1 polymer ?
#
loop_
_entity_poly.entity_id
_entity_poly.type
_entity_poly.pdbx_seq_one_letter_code
_entity_poly.pdbx_strand_id
1 'polypeptide(L)'
;MIRFVVFIFLLAATAASGQDLYKPRDVKKAFANGTRSADGRPGKAYWQNKARYNIHIKAAPPSRTIYGTEDITYINNSPNELKQLVFKLFMNIHKPGAPRTGGASADYLTKGVIIDSIVSNGKRLRFNPNAFTIMSVGLPQ
;
A
#
# COMPACT_ATOMS: atom_id res chain seq x y z
N MET A 1 -6.52 30.79 -60.25
CA MET A 1 -5.71 29.73 -59.60
C MET A 1 -5.34 30.05 -58.15
N ILE A 2 -4.92 31.27 -57.81
CA ILE A 2 -4.50 31.64 -56.44
C ILE A 2 -5.61 31.50 -55.37
N ARG A 3 -6.88 31.78 -55.71
CA ARG A 3 -8.02 31.67 -54.78
C ARG A 3 -8.37 30.23 -54.35
N PHE A 4 -8.07 29.22 -55.17
CA PHE A 4 -8.34 27.81 -54.85
C PHE A 4 -7.31 27.24 -53.87
N VAL A 5 -6.06 27.70 -53.93
CA VAL A 5 -4.96 27.26 -53.06
C VAL A 5 -5.15 27.77 -51.62
N VAL A 6 -5.65 29.00 -51.45
CA VAL A 6 -5.96 29.59 -50.14
C VAL A 6 -7.09 28.83 -49.43
N PHE A 7 -8.08 28.33 -50.17
CA PHE A 7 -9.21 27.59 -49.60
C PHE A 7 -8.81 26.19 -49.09
N ILE A 8 -7.87 25.52 -49.79
CA ILE A 8 -7.32 24.22 -49.35
C ILE A 8 -6.45 24.39 -48.10
N PHE A 9 -5.68 25.48 -48.00
CA PHE A 9 -4.87 25.76 -46.81
C PHE A 9 -5.72 26.07 -45.56
N LEU A 10 -6.87 26.74 -45.72
CA LEU A 10 -7.81 26.99 -44.62
C LEU A 10 -8.50 25.70 -44.12
N LEU A 11 -8.73 24.72 -45.00
CA LEU A 11 -9.37 23.45 -44.64
C LEU A 11 -8.42 22.50 -43.88
N ALA A 12 -7.10 22.61 -44.11
CA ALA A 12 -6.09 21.81 -43.41
C ALA A 12 -5.79 22.31 -41.98
N ALA A 13 -6.09 23.59 -41.68
CA ALA A 13 -5.79 24.20 -40.38
C ALA A 13 -6.74 23.76 -39.24
N THR A 14 -7.89 23.15 -39.55
CA THR A 14 -8.90 22.75 -38.55
C THR A 14 -8.73 21.33 -38.01
N ALA A 15 -7.74 20.57 -38.50
CA ALA A 15 -7.55 19.15 -38.14
C ALA A 15 -6.37 18.91 -37.17
N ALA A 16 -5.78 19.96 -36.58
CA ALA A 16 -4.70 19.80 -35.61
C ALA A 16 -5.23 19.41 -34.21
N SER A 17 -5.64 18.14 -34.06
CA SER A 17 -5.90 17.55 -32.74
C SER A 17 -4.57 17.08 -32.14
N GLY A 18 -4.21 17.61 -30.97
CA GLY A 18 -3.04 17.13 -30.22
C GLY A 18 -3.19 15.65 -29.86
N GLN A 19 -2.12 14.87 -29.99
CA GLN A 19 -2.12 13.47 -29.60
C GLN A 19 -2.36 13.34 -28.09
N ASP A 20 -3.22 12.39 -27.73
CA ASP A 20 -3.52 12.07 -26.35
C ASP A 20 -2.23 11.56 -25.66
N LEU A 21 -1.90 12.06 -24.47
CA LEU A 21 -0.70 11.59 -23.76
C LEU A 21 -0.80 10.09 -23.48
N TYR A 22 0.34 9.40 -23.55
CA TYR A 22 0.41 8.00 -23.15
C TYR A 22 -0.06 7.84 -21.70
N LYS A 23 -1.12 7.04 -21.51
CA LYS A 23 -1.66 6.67 -20.20
C LYS A 23 -1.33 5.20 -19.95
N PRO A 24 -0.59 4.86 -18.88
CA PRO A 24 -0.37 3.47 -18.48
C PRO A 24 -1.70 2.73 -18.29
N ARG A 25 -1.70 1.41 -18.53
CA ARG A 25 -2.92 0.57 -18.50
C ARG A 25 -3.71 0.69 -17.20
N ASP A 26 -3.02 0.81 -16.07
CA ASP A 26 -3.66 0.90 -14.75
C ASP A 26 -4.32 2.26 -14.52
N VAL A 27 -3.76 3.34 -15.09
CA VAL A 27 -4.38 4.68 -15.07
C VAL A 27 -5.64 4.70 -15.92
N LYS A 28 -5.60 4.08 -17.11
CA LYS A 28 -6.80 3.92 -17.97
C LYS A 28 -7.91 3.16 -17.24
N LYS A 29 -7.57 2.07 -16.54
CA LYS A 29 -8.53 1.31 -15.73
C LYS A 29 -9.07 2.14 -14.55
N ALA A 30 -8.23 2.90 -13.86
CA ALA A 30 -8.68 3.75 -12.75
C ALA A 30 -9.65 4.85 -13.21
N PHE A 31 -9.44 5.43 -14.39
CA PHE A 31 -10.39 6.37 -15.01
C PHE A 31 -11.70 5.68 -15.40
N ALA A 32 -11.63 4.53 -16.07
CA ALA A 32 -12.82 3.77 -16.45
C ALA A 32 -13.64 3.32 -15.23
N ASN A 33 -12.98 2.94 -14.13
CA ASN A 33 -13.61 2.56 -12.88
C ASN A 33 -14.06 3.77 -12.03
N GLY A 34 -13.80 5.01 -12.47
CA GLY A 34 -14.18 6.22 -11.75
C GLY A 34 -13.46 6.41 -10.41
N THR A 35 -12.38 5.67 -10.14
CA THR A 35 -11.61 5.77 -8.89
C THR A 35 -10.57 6.90 -8.93
N ARG A 36 -10.27 7.42 -10.11
CA ARG A 36 -9.38 8.57 -10.33
C ARG A 36 -9.97 9.51 -11.38
N SER A 37 -9.85 10.81 -11.20
CA SER A 37 -10.22 11.82 -12.19
C SER A 37 -9.02 12.30 -13.02
N ALA A 38 -9.28 12.88 -14.19
CA ALA A 38 -8.25 13.35 -15.11
C ALA A 38 -7.39 14.51 -14.54
N ASP A 39 -7.95 15.29 -13.62
CA ASP A 39 -7.24 16.35 -12.88
C ASP A 39 -6.39 15.84 -11.70
N GLY A 40 -6.31 14.51 -11.53
CA GLY A 40 -5.48 13.87 -10.51
C GLY A 40 -6.15 13.70 -9.14
N ARG A 41 -7.37 14.19 -8.96
CA ARG A 41 -8.13 14.01 -7.71
C ARG A 41 -8.67 12.57 -7.58
N PRO A 42 -9.05 12.15 -6.36
CA PRO A 42 -9.94 11.03 -6.15
C PRO A 42 -11.20 11.14 -7.02
N GLY A 43 -11.53 10.07 -7.76
CA GLY A 43 -12.78 10.02 -8.53
C GLY A 43 -13.99 9.73 -7.64
N LYS A 44 -15.20 9.79 -8.21
CA LYS A 44 -16.44 9.58 -7.45
C LYS A 44 -16.55 8.19 -6.80
N ALA A 45 -15.91 7.17 -7.39
CA ALA A 45 -15.87 5.80 -6.86
C ALA A 45 -14.61 5.51 -6.04
N TYR A 46 -13.84 6.53 -5.67
CA TYR A 46 -12.67 6.37 -4.83
C TYR A 46 -13.03 5.88 -3.43
N TRP A 47 -12.19 5.01 -2.87
CA TRP A 47 -12.36 4.43 -1.55
C TRP A 47 -11.05 4.47 -0.77
N GLN A 48 -11.15 4.41 0.57
CA GLN A 48 -10.01 4.29 1.47
C GLN A 48 -10.33 3.27 2.55
N ASN A 49 -9.42 2.35 2.81
CA ASN A 49 -9.54 1.46 3.95
C ASN A 49 -9.16 2.19 5.24
N LYS A 50 -9.69 1.70 6.37
CA LYS A 50 -9.43 2.27 7.69
C LYS A 50 -9.08 1.16 8.66
N ALA A 51 -8.17 1.43 9.59
CA ALA A 51 -7.90 0.56 10.71
C ALA A 51 -8.10 1.33 12.02
N ARG A 52 -8.62 0.65 13.04
CA ARG A 52 -8.63 1.11 14.43
C ARG A 52 -7.81 0.12 15.25
N TYR A 53 -7.02 0.67 16.15
CA TYR A 53 -6.04 -0.07 16.95
C TYR A 53 -6.37 0.15 18.42
N ASN A 54 -6.49 -0.93 19.17
CA ASN A 54 -6.45 -0.91 20.63
C ASN A 54 -5.18 -1.65 21.07
N ILE A 55 -4.27 -0.95 21.72
CA ILE A 55 -2.92 -1.44 22.01
C ILE A 55 -2.71 -1.44 23.52
N HIS A 56 -2.54 -2.62 24.09
CA HIS A 56 -2.21 -2.80 25.51
C HIS A 56 -0.76 -3.22 25.64
N ILE A 57 0.06 -2.40 26.30
CA ILE A 57 1.50 -2.64 26.44
C ILE A 57 1.98 -2.57 27.89
N LYS A 58 3.05 -3.31 28.17
CA LYS A 58 3.82 -3.27 29.41
C LYS A 58 5.30 -3.16 29.08
N ALA A 59 5.95 -2.12 29.60
CA ALA A 59 7.40 -2.04 29.63
C ALA A 59 7.97 -2.84 30.81
N ALA A 60 9.09 -3.54 30.61
CA ALA A 60 9.66 -4.43 31.61
C ALA A 60 11.11 -4.06 32.02
N PRO A 61 11.38 -2.86 32.55
CA PRO A 61 12.72 -2.51 33.02
C PRO A 61 13.21 -3.49 34.12
N PRO A 62 14.53 -3.79 34.21
CA PRO A 62 15.61 -3.24 33.38
C PRO A 62 15.74 -3.90 32.00
N SER A 63 14.95 -4.94 31.71
CA SER A 63 14.92 -5.53 30.38
C SER A 63 14.39 -4.50 29.37
N ARG A 64 14.99 -4.45 28.18
CA ARG A 64 14.57 -3.52 27.11
C ARG A 64 13.40 -4.08 26.30
N THR A 65 12.48 -4.78 26.97
CA THR A 65 11.39 -5.52 26.33
C THR A 65 10.05 -4.85 26.60
N ILE A 66 9.28 -4.70 25.51
CA ILE A 66 7.87 -4.31 25.56
C ILE A 66 7.05 -5.56 25.26
N TYR A 67 6.12 -5.87 26.15
CA TYR A 67 5.12 -6.91 25.96
C TYR A 67 3.78 -6.26 25.65
N GLY A 68 2.92 -6.93 24.90
CA GLY A 68 1.60 -6.38 24.66
C GLY A 68 0.70 -7.25 23.81
N THR A 69 -0.54 -6.77 23.69
CA THR A 69 -1.57 -7.32 22.81
C THR A 69 -2.16 -6.16 22.01
N GLU A 70 -2.56 -6.44 20.78
CA GLU A 70 -3.08 -5.45 19.86
C GLU A 70 -4.33 -6.01 19.18
N ASP A 71 -5.45 -5.31 19.37
CA ASP A 71 -6.70 -5.59 18.65
C ASP A 71 -6.85 -4.61 17.50
N ILE A 72 -7.01 -5.16 16.29
CA ILE A 72 -7.07 -4.38 15.06
C ILE A 72 -8.43 -4.59 14.41
N THR A 73 -9.25 -3.54 14.38
CA THR A 73 -10.46 -3.52 13.55
C THR A 73 -10.13 -2.92 12.19
N TYR A 74 -10.04 -3.76 11.17
CA TYR A 74 -9.83 -3.33 9.79
C TYR A 74 -11.15 -3.21 9.04
N ILE A 75 -11.36 -2.08 8.36
CA ILE A 75 -12.53 -1.77 7.54
C ILE A 75 -12.08 -1.71 6.08
N ASN A 76 -12.48 -2.72 5.31
CA ASN A 76 -12.25 -2.78 3.88
C ASN A 76 -13.41 -2.08 3.14
N ASN A 77 -13.16 -0.87 2.65
CA ASN A 77 -14.12 -0.10 1.83
C ASN A 77 -13.90 -0.34 0.33
N SER A 78 -12.91 -1.16 -0.05
CA SER A 78 -12.71 -1.61 -1.41
C SER A 78 -13.91 -2.43 -1.91
N PRO A 79 -14.28 -2.33 -3.20
CA PRO A 79 -15.26 -3.23 -3.80
C PRO A 79 -14.75 -4.68 -3.92
N ASN A 80 -13.46 -4.92 -3.67
CA ASN A 80 -12.82 -6.22 -3.79
C ASN A 80 -12.63 -6.86 -2.41
N GLU A 81 -12.80 -8.17 -2.36
CA GLU A 81 -12.48 -8.97 -1.18
C GLU A 81 -11.00 -8.85 -0.78
N LEU A 82 -10.75 -8.72 0.52
CA LEU A 82 -9.42 -8.64 1.09
C LEU A 82 -8.93 -10.04 1.51
N LYS A 83 -7.95 -10.58 0.78
CA LYS A 83 -7.42 -11.94 1.04
C LYS A 83 -6.30 -11.99 2.06
N GLN A 84 -5.62 -10.87 2.30
CA GLN A 84 -4.48 -10.78 3.21
C GLN A 84 -4.30 -9.36 3.73
N LEU A 85 -3.70 -9.25 4.92
CA LEU A 85 -3.21 -8.00 5.48
C LEU A 85 -1.68 -7.96 5.45
N VAL A 86 -1.14 -6.78 5.21
CA VAL A 86 0.31 -6.52 5.26
C VAL A 86 0.62 -5.69 6.48
N PHE A 87 1.46 -6.23 7.36
CA PHE A 87 1.90 -5.60 8.59
C PHE A 87 3.30 -5.01 8.41
N LYS A 88 3.48 -3.77 8.87
CA LYS A 88 4.79 -3.12 8.95
C LYS A 88 5.38 -3.37 10.33
N LEU A 89 6.40 -4.21 10.39
CA LEU A 89 7.13 -4.54 11.62
C LEU A 89 8.38 -3.67 11.70
N PHE A 90 8.22 -2.37 11.96
CA PHE A 90 9.33 -1.40 11.87
C PHE A 90 10.56 -1.81 12.70
N MET A 91 10.35 -2.33 13.90
CA MET A 91 11.44 -2.76 14.78
C MET A 91 12.25 -3.95 14.24
N ASN A 92 11.74 -4.67 13.24
CA ASN A 92 12.50 -5.74 12.61
C ASN A 92 13.65 -5.25 11.73
N ILE A 93 13.81 -3.93 11.54
CA ILE A 93 15.04 -3.36 10.98
C ILE A 93 16.28 -3.66 11.85
N HIS A 94 16.06 -3.93 13.15
CA HIS A 94 17.10 -4.31 14.10
C HIS A 94 17.43 -5.81 14.09
N LYS A 95 16.74 -6.64 13.30
CA LYS A 95 17.07 -8.07 13.21
C LYS A 95 18.42 -8.27 12.51
N PRO A 96 19.23 -9.26 12.95
CA PRO A 96 20.35 -9.73 12.15
C PRO A 96 19.91 -10.10 10.73
N GLY A 97 20.68 -9.69 9.73
CA GLY A 97 20.37 -9.93 8.31
C GLY A 97 19.32 -8.99 7.69
N ALA A 98 18.70 -8.09 8.46
CA ALA A 98 17.76 -7.12 7.89
C ALA A 98 18.45 -6.24 6.83
N PRO A 99 17.88 -6.13 5.61
CA PRO A 99 18.46 -5.34 4.52
C PRO A 99 18.67 -3.88 4.91
N ARG A 100 19.91 -3.41 4.81
CA ARG A 100 20.37 -2.06 5.14
C ARG A 100 21.55 -1.71 4.24
N THR A 101 21.79 -0.42 3.99
CA THR A 101 22.94 0.03 3.19
C THR A 101 24.28 -0.26 3.87
N GLY A 102 24.32 -0.25 5.20
CA GLY A 102 25.53 -0.49 5.99
C GLY A 102 25.35 -1.57 7.05
N GLY A 103 26.47 -1.91 7.70
CA GLY A 103 26.48 -2.82 8.84
C GLY A 103 25.82 -2.20 10.08
N ALA A 104 25.65 -3.01 11.12
CA ALA A 104 25.20 -2.55 12.42
C ALA A 104 26.02 -3.17 13.54
N SER A 105 26.25 -2.38 14.58
CA SER A 105 26.92 -2.83 15.79
C SER A 105 26.07 -3.87 16.54
N ALA A 106 26.73 -4.68 17.36
CA ALA A 106 26.06 -5.75 18.09
C ALA A 106 24.97 -5.23 19.06
N ASP A 107 25.17 -4.05 19.64
CA ASP A 107 24.23 -3.37 20.56
C ASP A 107 23.01 -2.75 19.86
N TYR A 108 23.07 -2.54 18.54
CA TYR A 108 21.92 -2.13 17.72
C TYR A 108 20.98 -3.30 17.41
N LEU A 109 21.52 -4.53 17.39
CA LEU A 109 20.78 -5.72 16.96
C LEU A 109 19.86 -6.25 18.05
N THR A 110 18.65 -6.66 17.66
CA THR A 110 17.67 -7.29 18.55
C THR A 110 17.03 -8.49 17.87
N LYS A 111 16.20 -9.25 18.61
CA LYS A 111 15.36 -10.30 18.03
C LYS A 111 14.23 -9.76 17.14
N GLY A 112 14.00 -8.45 17.14
CA GLY A 112 12.85 -7.81 16.52
C GLY A 112 11.56 -8.03 17.29
N VAL A 113 10.43 -7.82 16.61
CA VAL A 113 9.09 -8.15 17.09
C VAL A 113 8.92 -9.67 17.11
N ILE A 114 8.57 -10.19 18.28
CA ILE A 114 8.17 -11.58 18.48
C ILE A 114 6.64 -11.58 18.52
N ILE A 115 6.03 -12.40 17.67
CA ILE A 115 4.57 -12.54 17.58
C ILE A 115 4.23 -13.94 18.09
N ASP A 116 3.52 -14.02 19.22
CA ASP A 116 3.14 -15.30 19.80
C ASP A 116 1.99 -15.95 19.02
N SER A 117 1.00 -15.15 18.63
CA SER A 117 -0.10 -15.61 17.77
C SER A 117 -0.82 -14.45 17.09
N ILE A 118 -1.48 -14.76 15.98
CA ILE A 118 -2.44 -13.86 15.33
C ILE A 118 -3.74 -14.65 15.22
N VAL A 119 -4.86 -14.04 15.62
CA VAL A 119 -6.19 -14.64 15.57
C VAL A 119 -7.14 -13.70 14.85
N SER A 120 -7.95 -14.23 13.95
CA SER A 120 -9.04 -13.50 13.29
C SER A 120 -10.27 -14.40 13.23
N ASN A 121 -11.44 -13.88 13.63
CA ASN A 121 -12.70 -14.61 13.68
C ASN A 121 -12.58 -15.98 14.41
N GLY A 122 -11.86 -16.00 15.54
CA GLY A 122 -11.62 -17.22 16.32
C GLY A 122 -10.62 -18.22 15.72
N LYS A 123 -10.10 -17.97 14.50
CA LYS A 123 -9.13 -18.84 13.83
C LYS A 123 -7.72 -18.28 13.96
N ARG A 124 -6.79 -19.12 14.40
CA ARG A 124 -5.36 -18.79 14.42
C ARG A 124 -4.81 -18.73 12.99
N LEU A 125 -4.16 -17.62 12.67
CA LEU A 125 -3.58 -17.36 11.34
C LEU A 125 -2.13 -17.81 11.27
N ARG A 126 -1.70 -18.23 10.08
CA ARG A 126 -0.29 -18.51 9.79
C ARG A 126 0.40 -17.21 9.39
N PHE A 127 1.65 -17.06 9.82
CA PHE A 127 2.51 -15.92 9.46
C PHE A 127 3.97 -16.38 9.39
N ASN A 128 4.82 -15.57 8.76
CA ASN A 128 6.26 -15.82 8.70
C ASN A 128 6.97 -15.19 9.90
N PRO A 129 7.44 -15.96 10.90
CA PRO A 129 8.14 -15.41 12.07
C PRO A 129 9.50 -14.78 11.71
N ASN A 130 10.05 -15.13 10.54
CA ASN A 130 11.33 -14.62 10.05
C ASN A 130 11.18 -13.39 9.16
N ALA A 131 9.98 -12.82 9.04
CA ALA A 131 9.78 -11.56 8.33
C ALA A 131 10.69 -10.46 8.91
N PHE A 132 11.21 -9.61 8.01
CA PHE A 132 11.85 -8.35 8.39
C PHE A 132 10.76 -7.29 8.60
N THR A 133 10.84 -6.15 7.93
CA THR A 133 9.97 -4.99 8.17
C THR A 133 8.58 -5.10 7.56
N ILE A 134 8.34 -6.10 6.71
CA ILE A 134 7.06 -6.33 6.04
C ILE A 134 6.67 -7.79 6.23
N MET A 135 5.44 -8.03 6.68
CA MET A 135 4.89 -9.37 6.86
C MET A 135 3.47 -9.43 6.27
N SER A 136 3.23 -10.38 5.37
CA SER A 136 1.89 -10.68 4.87
C SER A 136 1.24 -11.78 5.69
N VAL A 137 -0.04 -11.62 6.02
CA VAL A 137 -0.86 -12.58 6.75
C VAL A 137 -2.13 -12.84 5.97
N GLY A 138 -2.35 -14.09 5.58
CA GLY A 138 -3.59 -14.51 4.91
C GLY A 138 -4.78 -14.44 5.85
N LEU A 139 -5.89 -13.87 5.37
CA LEU A 139 -7.14 -13.84 6.10
C LEU A 139 -7.92 -15.15 5.86
N PRO A 140 -8.74 -15.60 6.83
CA PRO A 140 -9.65 -16.70 6.60
C PRO A 140 -10.68 -16.29 5.54
N GLN A 141 -11.01 -17.21 4.65
CA GLN A 141 -12.09 -17.10 3.67
C GLN A 141 -13.30 -17.86 4.21
#